data_AF-A0A6G0XIL9-F1
#
_entry.id   AF-A0A6G0XIL9-F1
#
_cell.length_a   1.000
_cell.length_b   1.000
_cell.length_c   1.000
_cell.angle_alpha   90.00
_cell.angle_beta   90.00
_cell.angle_gamma   90.00
#
_symmetry.space_group_name_H-M   'P 1'
#
loop_
_entity.id
_entity.type
_entity.pdbx_description
1 polymer ?
#
loop_
_entity_poly.entity_id
_entity_poly.type
_entity_poly.pdbx_seq_one_letter_code
_entity_poly.pdbx_strand_id
1 'polypeptide(L)'
;MTAESTSEDLRVSEHFPRVPKACKDVGEPFFACLYKHGKQPEGVSDPDAGKKGMAACAKQLAAYNTCVDKVYAEKPRKIFRVPEAYRVRDE
;
A
#
# COMPACT_ATOMS: atom_id res chain seq x y z
N MET A 1 -2.38 -28.01 -8.09
CA MET A 1 -1.07 -27.46 -8.51
C MET A 1 -0.68 -26.44 -7.45
N THR A 2 0.29 -26.84 -6.64
CA THR A 2 0.82 -26.16 -5.46
C THR A 2 1.64 -24.94 -5.86
N ALA A 3 1.30 -23.77 -5.31
CA ALA A 3 2.10 -22.56 -5.43
C ALA A 3 2.92 -22.42 -4.15
N GLU A 4 4.18 -22.82 -4.22
CA GLU A 4 5.16 -22.72 -3.16
C GLU A 4 6.31 -21.83 -3.65
N SER A 5 6.52 -20.69 -3.00
CA SER A 5 7.85 -20.11 -2.68
C SER A 5 7.74 -18.64 -2.24
N THR A 6 7.62 -18.46 -0.92
CA THR A 6 8.37 -17.50 -0.10
C THR A 6 8.74 -16.16 -0.74
N SER A 7 7.74 -15.33 -1.03
CA SER A 7 7.84 -13.89 -0.79
C SER A 7 6.81 -13.63 0.28
N GLU A 8 7.22 -13.21 1.48
CA GLU A 8 6.27 -12.56 2.38
C GLU A 8 5.57 -11.49 1.54
N ASP A 9 4.27 -11.63 1.37
CA ASP A 9 3.46 -10.86 0.42
C ASP A 9 3.64 -9.38 0.80
N LEU A 10 4.59 -8.69 0.13
CA LEU A 10 4.92 -7.28 0.34
C LEU A 10 3.75 -6.46 -0.21
N ARG A 11 2.61 -6.58 0.46
CA ARG A 11 1.38 -5.90 0.19
C ARG A 11 1.16 -4.86 1.27
N VAL A 12 0.58 -3.76 0.82
CA VAL A 12 0.02 -2.75 1.71
C VAL A 12 -1.25 -3.30 2.38
N SER A 13 -1.54 -2.79 3.57
CA SER A 13 -2.81 -3.06 4.28
C SER A 13 -4.02 -2.88 3.36
N GLU A 14 -5.07 -3.68 3.57
CA GLU A 14 -6.34 -3.58 2.82
C GLU A 14 -7.03 -2.21 2.97
N HIS A 15 -6.60 -1.42 3.95
CA HIS A 15 -7.12 -0.08 4.19
C HIS A 15 -6.38 1.01 3.40
N PHE A 16 -5.31 0.67 2.67
CA PHE A 16 -4.62 1.57 1.75
C PHE A 16 -5.59 2.15 0.68
N PRO A 17 -5.45 3.41 0.24
CA PRO A 17 -4.42 4.42 0.54
C PRO A 17 -4.71 5.26 1.78
N ARG A 18 -5.60 4.82 2.68
CA ARG A 18 -5.97 5.61 3.85
C ARG A 18 -4.90 5.49 4.93
N VAL A 19 -4.41 6.64 5.37
CA VAL A 19 -3.50 6.73 6.51
C VAL A 19 -4.25 7.37 7.67
N PRO A 20 -4.60 6.62 8.73
CA PRO A 20 -5.13 7.22 9.93
C PRO A 20 -4.16 8.26 10.48
N LYS A 21 -4.68 9.35 11.08
CA LYS A 21 -3.83 10.40 11.66
C LYS A 21 -2.80 9.85 12.65
N ALA A 22 -3.16 8.80 13.39
CA ALA A 22 -2.29 8.11 14.34
C ALA A 22 -1.12 7.35 13.70
N CYS A 23 -1.19 7.05 12.40
CA CYS A 23 -0.15 6.34 11.65
C CYS A 23 0.63 7.25 10.71
N LYS A 24 0.47 8.57 10.82
CA LYS A 24 1.14 9.52 9.92
C LYS A 24 2.66 9.43 10.09
N ASP A 25 3.15 9.37 11.33
CA ASP A 25 4.58 9.34 11.63
C ASP A 25 5.30 8.08 11.09
N VAL A 26 4.58 6.96 11.00
CA VAL A 26 5.11 5.71 10.38
C VAL A 26 4.83 5.62 8.88
N GLY A 27 3.78 6.28 8.40
CA GLY A 27 3.40 6.28 6.99
C GLY A 27 4.28 7.21 6.14
N GLU A 28 4.56 8.41 6.62
CA GLU A 28 5.38 9.40 5.90
C GLU A 28 6.76 8.85 5.47
N PRO A 29 7.55 8.16 6.32
CA PRO A 29 8.81 7.56 5.89
C PRO A 29 8.62 6.37 4.92
N PHE A 30 7.52 5.62 5.03
CA PHE A 30 7.19 4.57 4.06
C PHE A 30 6.93 5.17 2.66
N PHE A 31 6.07 6.17 2.57
CA PHE A 31 5.76 6.83 1.30
C PHE A 31 6.95 7.55 0.71
N ALA A 32 7.77 8.22 1.52
CA ALA A 32 9.01 8.85 1.05
C ALA A 32 10.00 7.82 0.48
N CYS A 33 10.15 6.68 1.14
CA CYS A 33 10.98 5.58 0.65
C CYS A 33 10.43 5.02 -0.67
N LEU A 34 9.12 4.74 -0.72
CA LEU A 34 8.48 4.19 -1.92
C LEU A 34 8.54 5.16 -3.10
N TYR A 35 8.39 6.46 -2.86
CA TYR A 35 8.54 7.48 -3.90
C TYR A 35 9.96 7.51 -4.47
N LYS A 36 10.97 7.31 -3.63
CA LYS A 36 12.37 7.29 -4.06
C LYS A 36 12.74 6.03 -4.85
N HIS A 37 12.24 4.87 -4.43
CA HIS A 37 12.69 3.57 -4.97
C HIS A 37 11.68 2.90 -5.92
N GLY A 38 10.41 3.27 -5.86
CA GLY A 38 9.33 2.73 -6.69
C GLY A 38 8.95 3.60 -7.88
N LYS A 39 9.58 4.79 -8.05
CA LYS A 39 9.33 5.65 -9.20
C LYS A 39 9.93 5.01 -10.46
N GLN A 40 9.09 4.80 -11.46
CA GLN A 40 9.55 4.38 -12.78
C GLN A 40 10.27 5.55 -13.47
N PRO A 41 11.43 5.29 -14.12
CA PRO A 41 12.07 6.31 -14.95
C PRO A 41 11.19 6.67 -16.16
N GLU A 42 11.25 7.92 -16.58
CA GLU A 42 10.52 8.38 -17.78
C GLU A 42 10.97 7.55 -19.01
N GLY A 43 10.00 7.03 -19.76
CA GLY A 43 10.24 6.20 -20.93
C GLY A 43 10.56 4.73 -20.67
N VAL A 44 10.63 4.28 -19.40
CA VAL A 44 10.89 2.88 -19.04
C VAL A 44 9.69 2.30 -18.29
N SER A 45 8.97 1.38 -18.93
CA SER A 45 7.93 0.59 -18.27
C SER A 45 8.54 -0.66 -17.65
N ASP A 46 9.00 -0.55 -16.40
CA ASP A 46 9.44 -1.70 -15.60
C ASP A 46 8.25 -2.22 -14.77
N PRO A 47 7.62 -3.35 -15.14
CA PRO A 47 6.42 -3.86 -14.46
C PRO A 47 6.66 -4.27 -13.00
N ASP A 48 7.92 -4.41 -12.58
CA ASP A 48 8.30 -4.81 -11.22
C ASP A 48 8.85 -3.64 -10.40
N ALA A 49 8.90 -2.41 -10.93
CA ALA A 49 9.39 -1.23 -10.21
C ALA A 49 8.67 -1.02 -8.87
N GLY A 50 7.35 -1.24 -8.84
CA GLY A 50 6.57 -1.19 -7.60
C GLY A 50 7.00 -2.22 -6.57
N LYS A 51 7.23 -3.48 -6.98
CA LYS A 51 7.70 -4.56 -6.09
C LYS A 51 9.12 -4.29 -5.59
N LYS A 52 10.01 -3.82 -6.47
CA LYS A 52 11.38 -3.41 -6.12
C LYS A 52 11.37 -2.27 -5.09
N GLY A 53 10.51 -1.28 -5.27
CA GLY A 53 10.29 -0.21 -4.31
C GLY A 53 9.78 -0.71 -2.96
N MET A 54 8.79 -1.60 -2.95
CA MET A 54 8.26 -2.18 -1.71
C MET A 54 9.30 -3.06 -0.99
N ALA A 55 10.11 -3.82 -1.72
CA ALA A 55 11.19 -4.62 -1.15
C ALA A 55 12.29 -3.74 -0.53
N ALA A 56 12.66 -2.64 -1.19
CA ALA A 56 13.62 -1.67 -0.64
C ALA A 56 13.09 -0.98 0.64
N CYS A 57 11.77 -0.86 0.77
CA CYS A 57 11.10 -0.17 1.88
C CYS A 57 10.37 -1.14 2.83
N ALA A 58 10.74 -2.43 2.85
CA ALA A 58 10.01 -3.48 3.56
C ALA A 58 9.86 -3.20 5.07
N LYS A 59 10.88 -2.60 5.70
CA LYS A 59 10.84 -2.25 7.13
C LYS A 59 9.79 -1.19 7.43
N GLN A 60 9.74 -0.14 6.60
CA GLN A 60 8.78 0.94 6.72
C GLN A 60 7.37 0.47 6.35
N LEU A 61 7.26 -0.42 5.35
CA LEU A 61 6.00 -1.05 4.96
C LEU A 61 5.40 -1.86 6.12
N ALA A 62 6.20 -2.67 6.80
CA ALA A 62 5.74 -3.46 7.94
C ALA A 62 5.26 -2.57 9.10
N ALA A 63 5.97 -1.49 9.41
CA ALA A 63 5.57 -0.52 10.44
C ALA A 63 4.27 0.21 10.08
N TYR A 64 4.14 0.61 8.81
CA TYR A 64 2.93 1.23 8.27
C TYR A 64 1.73 0.28 8.39
N ASN A 65 1.85 -0.94 7.87
CA ASN A 65 0.76 -1.94 7.89
C ASN A 65 0.34 -2.23 9.33
N THR A 66 1.30 -2.52 10.21
CA THR A 66 1.02 -2.81 11.63
C THR A 66 0.21 -1.70 12.30
N CYS A 67 0.56 -0.43 12.05
CA CYS A 67 -0.18 0.68 12.63
C CYS A 67 -1.59 0.80 12.04
N VAL A 68 -1.71 0.73 10.71
CA VAL A 68 -2.98 0.88 10.01
C VAL A 68 -3.94 -0.22 10.41
N ASP A 69 -3.51 -1.47 10.34
CA ASP A 69 -4.31 -2.65 10.69
C ASP A 69 -4.76 -2.58 12.15
N LYS A 70 -3.87 -2.18 13.07
CA LYS A 70 -4.24 -1.96 14.47
C LYS A 70 -5.33 -0.90 14.62
N VAL A 71 -5.17 0.27 14.00
CA VAL A 71 -6.15 1.36 14.13
C VAL A 71 -7.52 0.97 13.55
N TYR A 72 -7.55 0.24 12.44
CA TYR A 72 -8.80 -0.19 11.82
C TYR A 72 -9.44 -1.40 12.53
N ALA A 73 -8.65 -2.26 13.18
CA ALA A 73 -9.15 -3.29 14.09
C ALA A 73 -9.81 -2.67 15.34
N GLU A 74 -9.20 -1.63 15.92
CA GLU A 74 -9.74 -0.94 17.11
C GLU A 74 -10.93 -0.02 16.78
N LYS A 75 -10.91 0.62 15.61
CA LYS A 75 -11.93 1.57 15.17
C LYS A 75 -12.34 1.30 13.73
N PRO A 76 -13.18 0.28 13.49
CA PRO A 76 -13.68 -0.02 12.16
C PRO A 76 -14.52 1.16 11.66
N ARG A 77 -13.95 1.97 10.77
CA ARG A 77 -14.70 3.04 10.12
C ARG A 77 -15.64 2.41 9.10
N LYS A 78 -16.92 2.79 9.12
CA LYS A 78 -17.85 2.43 8.05
C LYS A 78 -17.32 2.98 6.72
N ILE A 79 -16.85 2.09 5.86
CA ILE A 79 -16.38 2.41 4.53
C ILE A 79 -17.61 2.40 3.62
N PHE A 80 -18.16 3.58 3.35
CA PHE A 80 -19.15 3.71 2.29
C PHE A 80 -18.40 3.65 0.96
N ARG A 81 -18.53 2.52 0.26
CA ARG A 81 -18.14 2.45 -1.15
C ARG A 81 -19.20 3.19 -1.95
N VAL A 82 -18.76 4.02 -2.90
CA VAL A 82 -19.67 4.67 -3.84
C VAL A 82 -20.55 3.60 -4.50
N PRO A 83 -21.88 3.79 -4.61
CA PRO A 83 -22.74 2.86 -5.31
C PRO A 83 -22.26 2.63 -6.74
N GLU A 84 -22.45 1.42 -7.24
CA GLU A 84 -21.89 1.02 -8.54
C GLU A 84 -22.39 1.89 -9.70
N ALA A 85 -23.63 2.40 -9.60
CA ALA A 85 -24.24 3.33 -10.56
C ALA A 85 -23.45 4.63 -10.79
N TYR A 86 -22.56 5.02 -9.87
CA TYR A 86 -21.72 6.23 -9.99
C TYR A 86 -20.25 5.90 -10.27
N ARG A 87 -19.89 4.63 -10.50
CA ARG A 87 -18.56 4.24 -11.00
C ARG A 87 -18.52 4.39 -12.52
N VAL A 88 -18.76 5.60 -13.00
CA VAL A 88 -18.64 5.90 -14.44
C VAL A 88 -17.16 5.77 -14.80
N ARG A 89 -16.85 4.90 -15.75
CA ARG A 89 -15.54 4.82 -16.37
C ARG A 89 -15.68 5.59 -17.68
N ASP A 90 -15.18 6.83 -17.70
CA ASP A 90 -15.01 7.55 -18.96
C ASP A 90 -14.17 6.66 -19.90
N GLU A 91 -14.69 6.47 -21.10
CA GLU A 91 -14.17 5.60 -22.16
C GLU A 91 -12.90 6.17 -22.80
#